data_AF-A0A379Y1X4-F1
#
_entry.id   AF-A0A379Y1X4-F1
#
_cell.length_a   1.000
_cell.length_b   1.000
_cell.length_c   1.000
_cell.angle_alpha   90.00
_cell.angle_beta   90.00
_cell.angle_gamma   90.00
#
_symmetry.space_group_name_H-M   'P 1'
#
loop_
_entity.id
_entity.type
_entity.pdbx_description
1 polymer ?
#
loop_
_entity_poly.entity_id
_entity_poly.type
_entity_poly.pdbx_seq_one_letter_code
_entity_poly.pdbx_strand_id
1 'polypeptide(L)'
;MTFSLPAQPDEGDADAITLVMLSNRKAVGYPDAVCLHRPEKGQETRLVKTLDRALLWATTAPEILKAAWYTGPGLSGGSGWNIACEDNGVTFSLSKDNQGIDPALGYARRAAPWLAIILASAACGGNGPQVIAAQPAADKDDVWIAVITKEEVRKESPKNV
;
A
#
# COMPACT_ATOMS: atom_id res chain seq x y z
N MET A 1 -27.23 -9.80 1.59
CA MET A 1 -26.46 -8.70 2.19
C MET A 1 -26.91 -7.42 1.48
N THR A 2 -27.65 -6.55 2.15
CA THR A 2 -28.03 -5.25 1.62
C THR A 2 -26.97 -4.24 2.04
N PHE A 3 -26.33 -3.60 1.07
CA PHE A 3 -25.41 -2.49 1.33
C PHE A 3 -26.24 -1.20 1.32
N SER A 4 -26.27 -0.48 2.43
CA SER A 4 -26.86 0.85 2.52
C SER A 4 -25.75 1.85 2.82
N LEU A 5 -25.50 2.75 1.89
CA LEU A 5 -24.67 3.93 2.11
C LEU A 5 -25.57 5.08 2.58
N PRO A 6 -25.07 6.00 3.42
CA PRO A 6 -25.80 7.22 3.73
C PRO A 6 -26.05 8.04 2.45
N ALA A 7 -26.99 9.00 2.52
CA ALA A 7 -27.29 9.84 1.36
C ALA A 7 -26.09 10.70 0.93
N GLN A 8 -25.23 11.05 1.89
CA GLN A 8 -23.97 11.77 1.70
C GLN A 8 -22.97 11.31 2.79
N PRO A 9 -21.66 11.24 2.49
CA PRO A 9 -20.64 10.99 3.50
C PRO A 9 -20.50 12.19 4.44
N ASP A 10 -19.97 11.93 5.64
CA ASP A 10 -19.58 13.00 6.57
C ASP A 10 -18.43 13.84 5.98
N GLU A 11 -18.25 15.07 6.47
CA GLU A 11 -17.18 15.95 6.00
C GLU A 11 -15.80 15.32 6.24
N GLY A 12 -15.02 15.18 5.17
CA GLY A 12 -13.70 14.53 5.19
C GLY A 12 -13.72 13.01 5.01
N ASP A 13 -14.90 12.38 5.00
CA ASP A 13 -15.08 10.95 4.72
C ASP A 13 -15.42 10.69 3.25
N ALA A 14 -15.35 9.41 2.87
CA ALA A 14 -15.81 8.93 1.58
C ALA A 14 -16.59 7.62 1.72
N ASP A 15 -17.62 7.45 0.89
CA ASP A 15 -18.28 6.17 0.70
C ASP A 15 -17.72 5.48 -0.55
N ALA A 16 -17.25 4.24 -0.40
CA ALA A 16 -16.71 3.47 -1.51
C ALA A 16 -17.02 1.98 -1.40
N ILE A 17 -17.23 1.35 -2.55
CA ILE A 17 -17.28 -0.10 -2.73
C ILE A 17 -16.12 -0.47 -3.66
N THR A 18 -15.28 -1.40 -3.23
CA THR A 18 -14.14 -1.88 -4.01
C THR A 18 -14.30 -3.35 -4.36
N LEU A 19 -13.77 -3.74 -5.51
CA LEU A 19 -13.64 -5.12 -5.93
C LEU A 19 -12.21 -5.33 -6.42
N VAL A 20 -11.50 -6.30 -5.83
CA VAL A 20 -10.14 -6.67 -6.20
C VAL A 20 -10.09 -8.18 -6.42
N MET A 21 -9.54 -8.60 -7.56
CA MET A 21 -9.29 -10.02 -7.84
C MET A 21 -7.85 -10.34 -7.50
N LEU A 22 -7.66 -11.23 -6.53
CA LEU A 22 -6.34 -11.71 -6.13
C LEU A 22 -6.18 -13.16 -6.55
N SER A 23 -5.03 -13.49 -7.12
CA SER A 23 -4.64 -14.86 -7.44
C SER A 23 -3.31 -15.16 -6.77
N ASN A 24 -3.20 -16.34 -6.17
CA ASN A 24 -1.95 -16.83 -5.58
C ASN A 24 -0.96 -17.38 -6.61
N ARG A 25 -1.31 -17.33 -7.90
CA ARG A 25 -0.50 -17.76 -9.04
C ARG A 25 -0.73 -16.81 -10.20
N LYS A 26 0.26 -16.68 -11.09
CA LYS A 26 0.07 -15.97 -12.36
C LYS A 26 -1.11 -16.59 -13.12
N ALA A 27 -2.09 -15.75 -13.43
CA ALA A 27 -3.25 -16.14 -14.20
C ALA A 27 -3.01 -15.82 -15.68
N VAL A 28 -3.15 -16.81 -16.56
CA VAL A 28 -2.91 -16.64 -18.01
C VAL A 28 -3.78 -15.53 -18.62
N GLY A 29 -4.99 -15.33 -18.10
CA GLY A 29 -5.90 -14.26 -18.53
C GLY A 29 -5.50 -12.84 -18.07
N TYR A 30 -4.49 -12.71 -17.22
CA TYR A 30 -4.03 -11.43 -16.66
C TYR A 30 -2.49 -11.34 -16.69
N PRO A 31 -1.88 -11.25 -17.89
CA PRO A 31 -0.43 -11.24 -18.05
C PRO A 31 0.27 -10.03 -17.41
N ASP A 32 -0.45 -8.90 -17.32
CA ASP A 32 0.04 -7.65 -16.72
C ASP A 32 -0.34 -7.50 -15.24
N ALA A 33 -0.85 -8.57 -14.60
CA ALA A 33 -1.16 -8.54 -13.17
C ALA A 33 0.11 -8.30 -12.36
N VAL A 34 0.05 -7.30 -11.49
CA VAL A 34 1.12 -6.97 -10.55
C VAL A 34 1.11 -7.92 -9.35
N CYS A 35 2.25 -8.04 -8.69
CA CYS A 35 2.42 -8.81 -7.47
C CYS A 35 2.23 -7.91 -6.25
N LEU A 36 1.16 -8.15 -5.49
CA LEU A 36 1.01 -7.60 -4.13
C LEU A 36 1.72 -8.54 -3.14
N HIS A 37 2.80 -8.06 -2.53
CA HIS A 37 3.56 -8.84 -1.56
C HIS A 37 2.84 -8.92 -0.22
N ARG A 38 3.26 -9.89 0.61
CA ARG A 38 2.69 -10.11 1.95
C ARG A 38 2.69 -8.80 2.75
N PRO A 39 1.52 -8.31 3.21
CA PRO A 39 1.44 -7.14 4.07
C PRO A 39 2.02 -7.42 5.46
N GLU A 40 2.69 -6.43 6.03
CA GLU A 40 3.11 -6.41 7.43
C GLU A 40 2.17 -5.51 8.24
N LYS A 41 1.76 -5.98 9.41
CA LYS A 41 0.96 -5.21 10.37
C LYS A 41 1.88 -4.50 11.36
N GLY A 42 1.66 -3.21 11.55
CA GLY A 42 2.39 -2.37 12.49
C GLY A 42 1.48 -1.46 13.30
N GLN A 43 2.11 -0.69 14.17
CA GLN A 43 1.51 0.46 14.84
C GLN A 43 2.24 1.73 14.36
N GLU A 44 1.61 2.89 14.47
CA GLU A 44 2.21 4.18 14.09
C GLU A 44 3.61 4.41 14.69
N THR A 45 3.81 4.02 15.96
CA THR A 45 5.11 4.15 16.65
C THR A 45 6.19 3.17 16.17
N ARG A 46 5.85 2.22 15.29
CA ARG A 46 6.74 1.15 14.83
C ARG A 46 6.87 1.10 13.31
N LEU A 47 6.43 2.14 12.59
CA LEU A 47 6.40 2.18 11.13
C LEU A 47 7.77 1.90 10.48
N VAL A 48 8.88 2.36 11.08
CA VAL A 48 10.24 2.03 10.58
C VAL A 48 10.43 0.51 10.45
N LYS A 49 10.11 -0.25 11.51
CA LYS A 49 10.26 -1.72 11.52
C LYS A 49 9.23 -2.41 10.65
N THR A 50 8.02 -1.85 10.57
CA THR A 50 6.94 -2.40 9.74
C THR A 50 7.28 -2.26 8.25
N LEU A 51 7.86 -1.13 7.84
CA LEU A 51 8.33 -0.91 6.48
C LEU A 51 9.50 -1.85 6.12
N ASP A 52 10.51 -1.95 6.98
CA ASP A 52 11.64 -2.88 6.81
C ASP A 52 11.14 -4.32 6.56
N ARG A 53 10.18 -4.79 7.38
CA ARG A 53 9.59 -6.11 7.21
C ARG A 53 8.79 -6.28 5.92
N ALA A 54 8.03 -5.27 5.50
CA ALA A 54 7.32 -5.31 4.22
C ALA A 54 8.28 -5.38 3.02
N LEU A 55 9.39 -4.62 3.07
CA LEU A 55 10.47 -4.66 2.08
C LEU A 55 11.14 -6.05 2.02
N LEU A 56 11.39 -6.68 3.18
CA LEU A 56 11.90 -8.04 3.27
C LEU A 56 10.94 -9.06 2.65
N TRP A 57 9.64 -8.95 2.89
CA TRP A 57 8.66 -9.83 2.25
C TRP A 57 8.67 -9.73 0.73
N ALA A 58 8.89 -8.52 0.22
CA ALA A 58 8.96 -8.22 -1.19
C ALA A 58 10.34 -8.45 -1.81
N THR A 59 11.37 -8.76 -1.01
CA THR A 59 12.77 -8.83 -1.46
C THR A 59 13.15 -7.58 -2.28
N THR A 60 12.70 -6.41 -1.82
CA THR A 60 12.81 -5.14 -2.52
C THR A 60 13.70 -4.21 -1.71
N ALA A 61 14.75 -3.67 -2.32
CA ALA A 61 15.58 -2.67 -1.68
C ALA A 61 14.81 -1.32 -1.58
N PRO A 62 14.98 -0.55 -0.51
CA PRO A 62 14.25 0.71 -0.34
C PRO A 62 14.56 1.73 -1.44
N GLU A 63 15.82 1.81 -1.89
CA GLU A 63 16.27 2.69 -2.97
C GLU A 63 15.69 2.38 -4.36
N ILE A 64 15.08 1.20 -4.57
CA ILE A 64 14.42 0.86 -5.85
C ILE A 64 12.93 1.19 -5.86
N LEU A 65 12.34 1.55 -4.71
CA LEU A 65 10.97 2.06 -4.66
C LEU A 65 10.87 3.36 -5.45
N LYS A 66 9.74 3.52 -6.15
CA LYS A 66 9.51 4.64 -7.07
C LYS A 66 8.39 5.57 -6.61
N ALA A 67 7.48 5.09 -5.79
CA ALA A 67 6.45 5.90 -5.15
C ALA A 67 5.88 5.20 -3.91
N ALA A 68 5.12 5.96 -3.13
CA ALA A 68 4.29 5.52 -2.04
C ALA A 68 2.84 5.98 -2.21
N TRP A 69 1.92 5.14 -1.74
CA TRP A 69 0.50 5.47 -1.60
C TRP A 69 0.13 5.31 -0.13
N TYR A 70 -0.47 6.33 0.47
CA TYR A 70 -0.95 6.25 1.84
C TYR A 70 -2.38 6.72 2.04
N THR A 71 -3.01 6.15 3.07
CA THR A 71 -4.39 6.48 3.48
C THR A 71 -4.60 6.25 4.96
N GLY A 72 -5.32 7.19 5.58
CA GLY A 72 -5.74 7.14 6.96
C GLY A 72 -5.18 8.28 7.80
N PRO A 73 -5.95 8.75 8.80
CA PRO A 73 -5.60 9.92 9.60
C PRO A 73 -4.27 9.78 10.35
N GLY A 74 -3.90 8.59 10.81
CA GLY A 74 -2.62 8.33 11.48
C GLY A 74 -1.40 8.38 10.55
N LEU A 75 -1.61 8.26 9.23
CA LEU A 75 -0.54 8.42 8.23
C LEU A 75 -0.48 9.85 7.69
N SER A 76 -1.61 10.54 7.61
CA SER A 76 -1.73 11.91 7.10
C SER A 76 -1.45 12.98 8.15
N GLY A 77 -1.71 12.69 9.43
CA GLY A 77 -1.64 13.67 10.53
C GLY A 77 -0.27 13.85 11.19
N GLY A 78 0.66 12.92 10.95
CA GLY A 78 1.97 12.88 11.62
C GLY A 78 3.15 12.74 10.66
N SER A 79 4.36 12.97 11.17
CA SER A 79 5.60 12.75 10.41
C SER A 79 6.08 11.29 10.42
N GLY A 80 5.42 10.41 11.18
CA GLY A 80 5.86 9.03 11.40
C GLY A 80 6.04 8.22 10.11
N TRP A 81 5.17 8.42 9.13
CA TRP A 81 5.30 7.76 7.83
C TRP A 81 6.51 8.26 7.03
N ASN A 82 6.72 9.57 6.99
CA ASN A 82 7.89 10.15 6.30
C ASN A 82 9.20 9.71 6.96
N ILE A 83 9.26 9.74 8.31
CA ILE A 83 10.41 9.24 9.07
C ILE A 83 10.66 7.75 8.76
N ALA A 84 9.60 6.93 8.68
CA ALA A 84 9.75 5.53 8.34
C ALA A 84 10.40 5.35 6.95
N CYS A 85 9.99 6.12 5.95
CA CYS A 85 10.62 6.11 4.63
C CYS A 85 12.10 6.54 4.69
N GLU A 86 12.41 7.66 5.35
CA GLU A 86 13.78 8.20 5.47
C GLU A 86 14.71 7.22 6.19
N ASP A 87 14.30 6.69 7.34
CA ASP A 87 15.11 5.78 8.16
C ASP A 87 15.33 4.42 7.49
N ASN A 88 14.43 4.02 6.58
CA ASN A 88 14.62 2.83 5.75
C ASN A 88 15.48 3.11 4.50
N GLY A 89 15.92 4.34 4.25
CA GLY A 89 16.75 4.67 3.08
C GLY A 89 15.97 4.79 1.77
N VAL A 90 14.66 5.06 1.83
CA VAL A 90 13.85 5.33 0.65
C VAL A 90 14.36 6.59 -0.08
N THR A 91 14.45 6.53 -1.41
CA THR A 91 15.07 7.58 -2.22
C THR A 91 14.10 8.36 -3.11
N PHE A 92 12.85 7.92 -3.27
CA PHE A 92 11.85 8.71 -4.01
C PHE A 92 11.50 10.01 -3.26
N SER A 93 10.97 11.00 -3.97
CA SER A 93 10.67 12.28 -3.36
C SER A 93 9.45 12.19 -2.44
N LEU A 94 9.62 12.43 -1.14
CA LEU A 94 8.50 12.45 -0.19
C LEU A 94 7.47 13.56 -0.45
N SER A 95 7.79 14.55 -1.28
CA SER A 95 6.85 15.61 -1.66
C SER A 95 6.16 15.39 -3.01
N LYS A 96 6.73 14.57 -3.89
CA LYS A 96 6.19 14.32 -5.25
C LYS A 96 5.72 12.90 -5.46
N ASP A 97 6.35 11.93 -4.83
CA ASP A 97 6.15 10.51 -5.06
C ASP A 97 5.50 9.82 -3.85
N ASN A 98 5.25 10.53 -2.75
CA ASN A 98 4.49 10.04 -1.59
C ASN A 98 3.06 10.61 -1.60
N GLN A 99 2.13 9.81 -2.13
CA GLN A 99 0.78 10.27 -2.46
C GLN A 99 -0.24 9.84 -1.40
N GLY A 100 -0.82 10.82 -0.72
CA GLY A 100 -1.98 10.62 0.15
C GLY A 100 -3.25 10.66 -0.68
N ILE A 101 -4.10 9.64 -0.55
CA ILE A 101 -5.34 9.56 -1.36
C ILE A 101 -6.51 10.31 -0.71
N ASP A 102 -6.49 10.47 0.61
CA ASP A 102 -7.58 11.06 1.38
C ASP A 102 -7.84 12.54 1.04
N PRO A 103 -6.84 13.40 0.76
CA PRO A 103 -7.10 14.80 0.38
C PRO A 103 -7.93 14.96 -0.90
N ALA A 104 -7.92 13.95 -1.79
CA ALA A 104 -8.68 13.99 -3.04
C ALA A 104 -10.05 13.31 -2.93
N LEU A 105 -10.16 12.26 -2.10
CA LEU A 105 -11.34 11.39 -2.06
C LEU A 105 -12.16 11.50 -0.77
N GLY A 106 -11.55 11.96 0.32
CA GLY A 106 -12.01 11.69 1.69
C GLY A 106 -11.51 10.32 2.19
N TYR A 107 -11.58 10.10 3.50
CA TYR A 107 -11.15 8.83 4.11
C TYR A 107 -12.22 7.75 3.94
N ALA A 108 -11.98 6.80 3.02
CA ALA A 108 -12.93 5.73 2.70
C ALA A 108 -12.95 4.56 3.72
N ARG A 109 -12.39 4.75 4.91
CA ARG A 109 -12.34 3.77 6.01
C ARG A 109 -11.90 2.38 5.54
N ARG A 110 -12.77 1.39 5.67
CA ARG A 110 -12.49 -0.02 5.33
C ARG A 110 -12.20 -0.25 3.85
N ALA A 111 -12.69 0.61 2.97
CA ALA A 111 -12.42 0.55 1.54
C ALA A 111 -11.06 1.19 1.19
N ALA A 112 -10.51 2.05 2.05
CA ALA A 112 -9.34 2.86 1.73
C ALA A 112 -8.07 2.05 1.43
N PRO A 113 -7.70 0.98 2.18
CA PRO A 113 -6.56 0.14 1.82
C PRO A 113 -6.70 -0.49 0.43
N TRP A 114 -7.93 -0.86 0.04
CA TRP A 114 -8.20 -1.44 -1.27
C TRP A 114 -8.09 -0.40 -2.38
N LEU A 115 -8.57 0.83 -2.14
CA LEU A 115 -8.39 1.94 -3.09
C LEU A 115 -6.90 2.24 -3.30
N ALA A 116 -6.10 2.28 -2.22
CA ALA A 116 -4.65 2.46 -2.32
C ALA A 116 -3.98 1.34 -3.14
N ILE A 117 -4.38 0.08 -2.94
CA ILE A 117 -3.92 -1.05 -3.75
C ILE A 117 -4.29 -0.90 -5.23
N ILE A 118 -5.52 -0.49 -5.54
CA ILE A 118 -5.99 -0.30 -6.92
C ILE A 118 -5.16 0.79 -7.62
N LEU A 119 -4.96 1.94 -6.95
CA LEU A 119 -4.18 3.05 -7.48
C LEU A 119 -2.71 2.66 -7.70
N ALA A 120 -2.10 2.02 -6.70
CA ALA A 120 -0.74 1.54 -6.81
C ALA A 120 -0.58 0.50 -7.93
N SER A 121 -1.54 -0.42 -8.07
CA SER A 121 -1.57 -1.42 -9.14
C SER A 121 -1.65 -0.77 -10.52
N ALA A 122 -2.51 0.23 -10.70
CA ALA A 122 -2.64 0.95 -11.96
C ALA A 122 -1.36 1.71 -12.32
N ALA A 123 -0.68 2.29 -11.34
CA ALA A 123 0.57 3.04 -11.54
C ALA A 123 1.81 2.15 -11.72
N CYS A 124 1.82 0.94 -11.14
CA CYS A 124 3.02 0.10 -11.03
C CYS A 124 3.60 -0.31 -12.38
N GLY A 125 2.75 -0.55 -13.38
CA GLY A 125 3.19 -0.95 -14.72
C GLY A 125 4.14 0.05 -15.38
N GLY A 126 3.94 1.35 -15.13
CA GLY A 126 4.78 2.43 -15.65
C GLY A 126 5.82 2.94 -14.65
N ASN A 127 5.47 3.00 -13.36
CA ASN A 127 6.29 3.63 -12.34
C ASN A 127 7.30 2.67 -11.70
N GLY A 128 7.10 1.35 -11.74
CA GLY A 128 7.95 0.37 -11.06
C GLY A 128 7.47 0.00 -9.64
N PRO A 129 8.36 -0.54 -8.78
CA PRO A 129 8.02 -0.94 -7.41
C PRO A 129 7.49 0.22 -6.56
N GLN A 130 6.42 -0.02 -5.81
CA GLN A 130 5.80 1.00 -4.95
C GLN A 130 5.44 0.42 -3.59
N VAL A 131 5.37 1.28 -2.58
CA VAL A 131 4.93 0.91 -1.24
C VAL A 131 3.53 1.47 -0.98
N ILE A 132 2.74 0.71 -0.22
CA ILE A 132 1.39 1.08 0.20
C ILE A 132 1.37 1.05 1.72
N ALA A 133 0.93 2.13 2.35
CA ALA A 133 0.71 2.22 3.79
C ALA A 133 -0.76 2.59 4.05
N ALA A 134 -1.48 1.78 4.82
CA ALA A 134 -2.92 1.99 5.00
C ALA A 134 -3.35 1.78 6.45
N GLN A 135 -4.10 2.73 6.98
CA GLN A 135 -4.84 2.58 8.24
C GLN A 135 -6.30 2.21 7.91
N PRO A 136 -6.74 0.97 8.16
CA PRO A 136 -8.08 0.50 7.77
C PRO A 136 -9.21 0.99 8.69
N ALA A 137 -8.88 1.46 9.89
CA ALA A 137 -9.84 1.96 10.86
C ALA A 137 -9.22 3.12 11.65
N ALA A 138 -9.86 4.29 11.63
CA ALA A 138 -9.34 5.51 12.25
C ALA A 138 -9.25 5.43 13.77
N ASP A 139 -10.07 4.60 14.42
CA ASP A 139 -10.09 4.37 15.86
C ASP A 139 -9.01 3.39 16.34
N LYS A 140 -8.17 2.89 15.42
CA LYS A 140 -7.12 1.92 15.71
C LYS A 140 -5.77 2.41 15.22
N ASP A 141 -4.75 2.18 16.01
CA ASP A 141 -3.36 2.51 15.64
C ASP A 141 -2.76 1.51 14.63
N ASP A 142 -3.56 0.53 14.17
CA ASP A 142 -3.14 -0.50 13.25
C ASP A 142 -2.86 0.11 11.87
N VAL A 143 -1.62 -0.02 11.40
CA VAL A 143 -1.21 0.33 10.04
C VAL A 143 -0.74 -0.93 9.32
N TRP A 144 -1.14 -1.09 8.07
CA TRP A 144 -0.68 -2.15 7.19
C TRP A 144 0.25 -1.58 6.13
N ILE A 145 1.41 -2.19 5.96
CA ILE A 145 2.37 -1.82 4.91
C ILE A 145 2.56 -3.00 3.98
N ALA A 146 2.45 -2.77 2.68
CA ALA A 146 2.72 -3.76 1.64
C ALA A 146 3.52 -3.13 0.50
N VAL A 147 4.21 -3.96 -0.28
CA VAL A 147 4.92 -3.53 -1.48
C VAL A 147 4.23 -4.16 -2.69
N ILE A 148 4.19 -3.43 -3.80
CA ILE A 148 3.66 -3.90 -5.07
C ILE A 148 4.74 -3.82 -6.15
N THR A 149 4.89 -4.87 -6.95
CA THR A 149 5.90 -4.97 -8.01
C THR A 149 5.30 -5.56 -9.29
N LYS A 150 5.94 -5.33 -10.44
CA LYS A 150 5.50 -5.88 -11.73
C LYS A 150 5.67 -7.40 -11.82
N GLU A 151 6.69 -7.96 -11.17
CA GLU A 151 6.97 -9.39 -11.17
C GLU A 151 7.07 -9.92 -9.74
N GLU A 152 6.66 -11.18 -9.54
CA GLU A 152 7.10 -11.97 -8.39
C GLU A 152 8.62 -12.04 -8.43
N VAL A 153 9.29 -11.59 -7.37
CA VAL A 153 10.71 -11.89 -7.19
C VAL A 153 10.84 -13.41 -7.21
N ARG A 154 11.53 -13.96 -8.21
CA ARG A 154 11.87 -15.39 -8.22
C ARG A 154 12.65 -15.68 -6.95
N LYS A 155 12.02 -16.34 -5.98
CA LYS A 155 12.74 -17.07 -4.94
C LYS A 155 13.31 -18.34 -5.59
N GLU A 156 14.27 -18.17 -6.51
CA GLU A 156 15.04 -19.29 -7.02
C GLU A 156 15.89 -19.82 -5.86
N SER A 157 15.55 -21.01 -5.37
CA SER A 157 16.59 -21.90 -4.87
C SER A 157 17.09 -22.69 -6.08
N PRO A 158 18.35 -22.57 -6.51
CA PRO A 158 18.91 -23.58 -7.39
C PRO A 158 19.04 -24.85 -6.56
N LYS A 159 18.08 -25.76 -6.68
CA LYS A 159 18.28 -27.13 -6.23
C LYS A 159 19.02 -27.85 -7.35
N ASN A 160 20.32 -28.02 -7.13
CA ASN A 160 21.14 -29.05 -7.73
C ASN A 160 20.38 -30.40 -7.73
N VAL A 161 20.14 -30.97 -8.91
CA VAL A 161 20.38 -32.39 -9.25
C VAL A 161 20.73 -32.45 -10.73
#